data_AF-A0AAE7J323-F1
#
_entry.id   AF-A0AAE7J323-F1
#
_cell.length_a   1.000
_cell.length_b   1.000
_cell.length_c   1.000
_cell.angle_alpha   90.00
_cell.angle_beta   90.00
_cell.angle_gamma   90.00
#
_symmetry.space_group_name_H-M   'P 1'
#
loop_
_entity.id
_entity.type
_entity.pdbx_description
1 polymer ?
#
loop_
_entity_poly.entity_id
_entity_poly.type
_entity_poly.pdbx_seq_one_letter_code
_entity_poly.pdbx_strand_id
1 'polypeptide(L)'
;MSGRIVTQNWPWTAGLVGMALSLGTPIEVRAWEATDRQLYNNKMALLQVIRDGAGQRAAQSGDVETLCLVLSIGVDVTERYVQAKPKDEQIRKRLKGMRKDLLSCLALMQQSR
;
A
#
# COMPACT_ATOMS: atom_id res chain seq x y z
N MET A 1 2.07 -59.61 7.82
CA MET A 1 2.88 -58.51 8.38
C MET A 1 1.93 -57.57 9.11
N SER A 2 1.88 -57.67 10.44
CA SER A 2 0.98 -56.87 11.29
C SER A 2 1.85 -55.97 12.18
N GLY A 3 1.94 -54.70 11.81
CA GLY A 3 2.70 -53.69 12.54
C GLY A 3 1.83 -53.09 13.65
N ARG A 4 2.15 -53.41 14.90
CA ARG A 4 1.54 -52.83 16.10
C ARG A 4 1.90 -51.34 16.20
N ILE A 5 0.89 -50.48 16.21
CA ILE A 5 1.04 -49.08 16.62
C ILE A 5 1.25 -49.10 18.14
N VAL A 6 2.45 -48.72 18.58
CA VAL A 6 2.76 -48.50 19.99
C VAL A 6 2.06 -47.22 20.43
N THR A 7 0.99 -47.33 21.20
CA THR A 7 0.34 -46.19 21.84
C THR A 7 1.22 -45.71 23.00
N GLN A 8 2.05 -44.71 22.73
CA GLN A 8 2.86 -44.02 23.75
C GLN A 8 1.93 -43.16 24.61
N ASN A 9 1.53 -43.69 25.76
CA ASN A 9 0.70 -43.03 26.76
C ASN A 9 1.52 -41.94 27.48
N TRP A 10 1.35 -40.67 27.08
CA TRP A 10 1.90 -39.52 27.79
C TRP A 10 0.74 -38.71 28.41
N PRO A 11 0.44 -38.87 29.72
CA PRO A 11 -0.80 -38.33 30.30
C PRO A 11 -0.79 -36.82 30.60
N TRP A 12 0.20 -36.04 30.16
CA TRP A 12 0.42 -34.68 30.71
C TRP A 12 0.53 -33.56 29.68
N THR A 13 0.53 -33.84 28.37
CA THR A 13 0.68 -32.80 27.34
C THR A 13 -0.62 -32.13 26.92
N ALA A 14 -1.78 -32.70 27.28
CA ALA A 14 -3.09 -32.12 26.95
C ALA A 14 -3.50 -30.92 27.83
N GLY A 15 -2.95 -30.80 29.04
CA GLY A 15 -3.36 -29.76 30.00
C GLY A 15 -2.82 -28.37 29.69
N LEU A 16 -1.61 -28.27 29.10
CA LEU A 16 -0.96 -26.98 28.87
C LEU A 16 -1.39 -26.29 27.58
N VAL A 17 -1.84 -27.04 26.56
CA VAL A 17 -2.36 -26.46 25.32
C VAL A 17 -3.78 -25.91 25.53
N GLY A 18 -4.60 -26.57 26.36
CA GLY A 18 -5.96 -26.10 26.69
C GLY A 18 -5.96 -24.82 27.53
N MET A 19 -5.00 -24.67 28.43
CA MET A 19 -4.95 -23.51 29.35
C MET A 19 -4.48 -22.21 28.67
N ALA A 20 -3.74 -22.31 27.56
CA ALA A 20 -3.34 -21.16 26.74
C ALA A 20 -4.51 -20.59 25.91
N LEU A 21 -5.51 -21.41 25.58
CA LEU A 21 -6.70 -20.97 24.83
C LEU A 21 -7.81 -20.38 25.72
N SER A 22 -7.79 -20.69 27.02
CA SER A 22 -8.78 -20.18 27.99
C SER A 22 -8.46 -18.78 28.54
N LEU A 23 -7.23 -18.28 28.35
CA LEU A 23 -6.89 -16.88 28.61
C LEU A 23 -7.23 -16.05 27.37
N GLY A 24 -8.51 -16.05 27.01
CA GLY A 24 -9.09 -15.27 25.92
C GLY A 24 -9.08 -13.77 26.24
N THR A 25 -7.91 -13.18 26.46
CA THR A 25 -7.77 -11.74 26.21
C THR A 25 -7.90 -11.57 24.71
N PRO A 26 -8.89 -10.81 24.20
CA PRO A 26 -8.90 -10.48 22.80
C PRO A 26 -7.58 -9.79 22.51
N ILE A 27 -6.74 -10.42 21.70
CA ILE A 27 -5.61 -9.76 21.10
C ILE A 27 -6.28 -8.75 20.16
N GLU A 28 -6.47 -7.52 20.61
CA GLU A 28 -6.87 -6.45 19.71
C GLU A 28 -5.74 -6.31 18.69
N VAL A 29 -5.91 -6.98 17.56
CA VAL A 29 -5.05 -6.81 16.41
C VAL A 29 -5.35 -5.41 15.87
N ARG A 30 -4.73 -4.39 16.47
CA ARG A 30 -4.77 -2.99 16.00
C ARG A 30 -4.05 -2.79 14.66
N ALA A 31 -3.97 -3.82 13.83
CA ALA A 31 -3.46 -3.74 12.47
C ALA A 31 -4.46 -3.07 11.51
N TRP A 32 -5.70 -2.83 11.93
CA TRP A 32 -6.79 -2.35 11.07
C TRP A 32 -7.16 -0.87 11.29
N GLU A 33 -6.68 -0.21 12.34
CA GLU A 33 -6.82 1.25 12.50
C GLU A 33 -5.68 1.97 11.78
N ALA A 34 -5.73 2.00 10.45
CA ALA A 34 -4.75 2.74 9.67
C ALA A 34 -4.95 4.25 9.87
N THR A 35 -3.90 4.95 10.33
CA THR A 35 -3.91 6.41 10.37
C THR A 35 -4.09 7.00 8.97
N ASP A 36 -4.64 8.22 8.86
CA ASP A 36 -4.80 8.91 7.58
C ASP A 36 -3.49 8.93 6.76
N ARG A 37 -2.35 9.05 7.45
CA ARG A 37 -1.02 9.05 6.85
C ARG A 37 -0.61 7.68 6.31
N GLN A 38 -0.93 6.61 7.03
CA GLN A 38 -0.69 5.24 6.57
C GLN A 38 -1.55 4.91 5.35
N LEU A 39 -2.83 5.27 5.36
CA LEU A 39 -3.73 5.10 4.21
C LEU A 39 -3.23 5.85 2.98
N TYR A 40 -2.80 7.10 3.16
CA TYR A 40 -2.16 7.89 2.11
C TYR A 40 -0.91 7.20 1.56
N ASN A 41 0.00 6.74 2.43
CA ASN A 41 1.23 6.07 2.01
C ASN A 41 0.94 4.79 1.22
N ASN A 42 -0.05 4.00 1.64
CA ASN A 42 -0.45 2.77 0.93
C ASN A 42 -1.00 3.09 -0.47
N LYS A 43 -1.85 4.11 -0.60
CA LYS A 43 -2.34 4.59 -1.91
C LYS A 43 -1.18 5.02 -2.79
N MET A 44 -0.23 5.79 -2.25
CA MET A 44 0.94 6.25 -3.00
C MET A 44 1.90 5.13 -3.39
N ALA A 45 2.05 4.10 -2.56
CA ALA A 45 2.86 2.94 -2.88
C ALA A 45 2.27 2.15 -4.06
N LEU A 46 0.95 1.91 -4.06
CA LEU A 46 0.27 1.29 -5.19
C LEU A 46 0.37 2.16 -6.46
N LEU A 47 0.13 3.47 -6.33
CA LEU A 47 0.23 4.40 -7.46
C LEU A 47 1.65 4.50 -8.03
N GLN A 48 2.68 4.27 -7.22
CA GLN A 48 4.05 4.19 -7.70
C GLN A 48 4.25 3.00 -8.64
N VAL A 49 3.77 1.81 -8.28
CA VAL A 49 3.83 0.63 -9.17
C VAL A 49 3.11 0.89 -10.49
N ILE A 50 1.94 1.52 -10.44
CA ILE A 50 1.17 1.88 -11.65
C ILE A 50 1.91 2.92 -12.48
N ARG A 51 2.52 3.94 -11.84
CA ARG A 51 3.32 4.98 -12.51
C ARG A 51 4.51 4.36 -13.22
N ASP A 52 5.22 3.44 -12.57
CA ASP A 52 6.39 2.79 -13.14
C ASP A 52 6.01 1.98 -14.39
N GLY A 53 4.91 1.22 -14.32
CA GLY A 53 4.37 0.51 -15.48
C GLY A 53 3.90 1.44 -16.61
N ALA A 54 3.25 2.56 -16.28
CA ALA A 54 2.86 3.56 -17.28
C ALA A 54 4.09 4.26 -17.90
N GLY A 55 5.14 4.51 -17.12
CA GLY A 55 6.40 5.06 -17.60
C GLY A 55 7.12 4.11 -18.58
N GLN A 56 7.09 2.81 -18.30
CA GLN A 56 7.60 1.81 -19.24
C GLN A 56 6.83 1.81 -20.56
N ARG A 57 5.49 1.89 -20.54
CA ARG A 57 4.70 2.00 -21.77
C ARG A 57 4.95 3.30 -22.51
N ALA A 58 5.06 4.43 -21.82
CA ALA A 58 5.44 5.69 -22.43
C ALA A 58 6.79 5.59 -23.16
N ALA A 59 7.77 4.89 -22.57
CA ALA A 59 9.07 4.67 -23.19
C ALA A 59 9.06 3.68 -24.36
N GLN A 60 8.21 2.63 -24.31
CA GLN A 60 8.18 1.56 -25.31
C GLN A 60 7.27 1.86 -26.50
N SER A 61 6.11 2.45 -26.25
CA SER A 61 5.06 2.64 -27.26
C SER A 61 4.59 4.09 -27.38
N GLY A 62 5.19 5.02 -26.66
CA GLY A 62 4.78 6.43 -26.70
C GLY A 62 3.46 6.71 -25.98
N ASP A 63 2.96 5.80 -25.13
CA ASP A 63 1.74 5.97 -24.31
C ASP A 63 1.98 6.96 -23.15
N VAL A 64 2.26 8.22 -23.51
CA VAL A 64 2.46 9.33 -22.58
C VAL A 64 1.14 9.73 -21.92
N GLU A 65 0.01 9.52 -22.60
CA GLU A 65 -1.32 9.83 -22.08
C GLU A 65 -1.63 9.05 -20.80
N THR A 66 -1.38 7.74 -20.79
CA THR A 66 -1.61 6.97 -19.56
C THR A 66 -0.64 7.34 -18.45
N LEU A 67 0.61 7.70 -18.77
CA LEU A 67 1.55 8.20 -17.77
C LEU A 67 1.04 9.49 -17.12
N CYS A 68 0.56 10.46 -17.92
CA CYS A 68 0.05 11.72 -17.39
C CYS A 68 -1.23 11.54 -16.57
N LEU A 69 -2.10 10.59 -16.97
CA LEU A 69 -3.28 10.22 -16.19
C LEU A 69 -2.89 9.66 -14.81
N VAL A 70 -1.89 8.77 -14.74
CA VAL A 70 -1.47 8.21 -13.45
C VAL A 70 -0.84 9.29 -12.56
N LEU A 71 -0.07 10.21 -13.14
CA LEU A 71 0.46 11.36 -12.40
C LEU A 71 -0.65 12.26 -11.85
N SER A 72 -1.73 12.49 -12.61
CA SER A 72 -2.86 13.33 -12.17
C SER A 72 -3.62 12.70 -11.01
N ILE A 73 -3.83 11.38 -11.04
CA ILE A 73 -4.42 10.63 -9.91
C ILE A 73 -3.53 10.75 -8.66
N GLY A 74 -2.21 10.62 -8.81
CA GLY A 74 -1.28 10.81 -7.69
C GLY A 74 -1.37 12.21 -7.07
N VAL A 75 -1.48 13.24 -7.91
CA VAL A 75 -1.68 14.63 -7.46
C VAL A 75 -3.00 14.75 -6.69
N ASP A 76 -4.14 14.30 -7.23
CA ASP A 76 -5.45 14.37 -6.56
C ASP A 76 -5.46 13.66 -5.20
N VAL A 77 -4.92 12.44 -5.12
CA VAL A 77 -4.81 11.69 -3.86
C VAL A 77 -4.01 12.47 -2.81
N THR A 78 -2.91 13.10 -3.24
CA THR A 78 -2.05 13.88 -2.35
C THR A 78 -2.70 15.22 -1.95
N GLU A 79 -3.44 15.86 -2.85
CA GLU A 79 -4.20 17.07 -2.56
C GLU A 79 -5.27 16.83 -1.49
N ARG A 80 -6.06 15.76 -1.64
CA ARG A 80 -7.08 15.38 -0.64
C ARG A 80 -6.46 15.11 0.73
N TYR A 81 -5.31 14.43 0.77
CA TYR A 81 -4.61 14.22 2.04
C TYR A 81 -4.13 15.54 2.65
N VAL A 82 -3.52 16.43 1.87
CA VAL A 82 -3.05 17.74 2.35
C VAL A 82 -4.20 18.62 2.84
N GLN A 83 -5.36 18.58 2.17
CA GLN A 83 -6.56 19.30 2.62
C GLN A 83 -7.03 18.81 3.99
N ALA A 84 -7.01 17.48 4.21
CA ALA A 84 -7.38 16.89 5.51
C ALA A 84 -6.30 17.11 6.59
N LYS A 85 -5.01 17.15 6.21
CA LYS A 85 -3.85 17.30 7.10
C LYS A 85 -2.97 18.47 6.70
N PRO A 86 -3.45 19.72 6.82
CA PRO A 86 -2.75 20.88 6.30
C PRO A 86 -1.42 21.15 7.02
N LYS A 87 -1.19 20.64 8.23
CA LYS A 87 0.09 20.82 8.97
C LYS A 87 1.20 19.84 8.55
N ASP A 88 0.90 18.88 7.66
CA ASP A 88 1.89 17.93 7.17
C ASP A 88 2.80 18.55 6.09
N GLU A 89 3.82 19.28 6.53
CA GLU A 89 4.77 20.01 5.67
C GLU A 89 5.48 19.10 4.66
N GLN A 90 5.80 17.87 5.06
CA GLN A 90 6.51 16.93 4.22
C GLN A 90 5.67 16.54 2.99
N ILE A 91 4.40 16.17 3.22
CA ILE A 91 3.51 15.79 2.11
C ILE A 91 3.12 17.00 1.28
N ARG A 92 2.98 18.19 1.88
CA ARG A 92 2.82 19.44 1.12
C ARG A 92 4.00 19.73 0.18
N LYS A 93 5.23 19.53 0.63
CA LYS A 93 6.42 19.71 -0.22
C LYS A 93 6.42 18.68 -1.35
N ARG A 94 6.08 17.42 -1.05
CA ARG A 94 5.94 16.36 -2.06
C ARG A 94 4.90 16.72 -3.12
N LEU A 95 3.74 17.23 -2.72
CA LEU A 95 2.68 17.67 -3.63
C LEU A 95 3.17 18.71 -4.65
N LYS A 96 4.00 19.67 -4.23
CA LYS A 96 4.58 20.66 -5.17
C LYS A 96 5.42 20.00 -6.25
N GLY A 97 6.24 19.01 -5.89
CA GLY A 97 7.02 18.22 -6.85
C GLY A 97 6.12 17.42 -7.80
N MET A 98 5.10 16.75 -7.28
CA MET A 98 4.17 15.96 -8.08
C MET A 98 3.38 16.81 -9.09
N ARG A 99 2.97 18.03 -8.71
CA ARG A 99 2.34 18.98 -9.65
C ARG A 99 3.30 19.40 -10.76
N LYS A 100 4.58 19.61 -10.45
CA LYS A 100 5.60 19.91 -11.47
C LYS A 100 5.78 18.74 -12.43
N ASP A 101 5.90 17.52 -11.92
CA ASP A 101 5.98 16.31 -12.74
C ASP A 101 4.77 16.18 -13.68
N LEU A 102 3.56 16.42 -13.16
CA LEU A 102 2.33 16.39 -13.95
C LEU A 102 2.33 17.45 -15.05
N LEU A 103 2.69 18.70 -14.74
CA LEU A 103 2.76 19.78 -15.74
C LEU A 103 3.77 19.46 -16.85
N SER A 104 4.95 18.92 -16.49
CA SER A 104 5.93 18.47 -17.47
C SER A 104 5.40 17.34 -18.33
N CYS A 105 4.68 16.37 -17.76
CA CYS A 105 4.07 15.29 -18.54
C CYS A 105 3.01 15.82 -19.51
N LEU A 106 2.11 16.68 -19.05
CA LEU A 106 1.06 17.26 -19.89
C LEU A 106 1.63 18.07 -21.06
N ALA A 107 2.72 18.81 -20.84
CA ALA A 107 3.44 19.50 -21.91
C ALA A 107 4.01 18.52 -22.95
N LEU A 108 4.61 17.40 -22.51
CA LEU A 108 5.10 16.35 -23.43
C LEU A 108 3.95 15.72 -24.23
N MET A 109 2.84 15.41 -23.57
CA MET A 109 1.65 14.83 -24.20
C MET A 109 1.05 15.76 -25.26
N GLN A 110 1.01 17.07 -24.99
CA GLN A 110 0.56 18.08 -25.95
C GLN A 110 1.49 18.21 -27.15
N GLN A 111 2.81 18.07 -26.94
CA GLN A 111 3.79 18.12 -28.02
C GLN A 111 3.77 16.86 -28.91
N SER A 112 3.35 15.72 -28.36
CA SER A 112 3.24 14.45 -29.09
C SER A 112 1.95 14.29 -29.91
N ARG A 113 1.01 15.24 -29.80
CA ARG A 113 -0.21 15.30 -30.62
C ARG A 113 0.00 16.20 -31.83
#